data_AF-A0A841WYV8-F1
#
_entry.id   AF-A0A841WYV8-F1
#
_cell.length_a   1.000
_cell.length_b   1.000
_cell.length_c   1.000
_cell.angle_alpha   90.00
_cell.angle_beta   90.00
_cell.angle_gamma   90.00
#
_symmetry.space_group_name_H-M   'P 1'
#
loop_
_entity.id
_entity.type
_entity.pdbx_description
1 polymer ?
#
loop_
_entity_poly.entity_id
_entity_poly.type
_entity_poly.pdbx_seq_one_letter_code
_entity_poly.pdbx_strand_id
1 'polypeptide(L)'
;MVIQIPKETSPRPFLKWAGGKSKLIQQYIPYFPKTYQNYYEPFLGGGAVFFYLQPNKATLTDINAELINTYCCVRDNVDELILLLKEHKKRHTKDYYYSVRNYYGGNNLEKAARFIYLNKTCFNGLYRVNSQGNFNVPLGRYDNPNICPENLLRLAKQALSQAKIQQADFTQVLNYATSSDDFVFFDPPYYPISETSYFTAYSQNCFSTKHQEILRDTCAELASRGVKVMVCNSDSEFIKQIYREIDFKTHTIKAARSINSNIKNRGIIDELLITSFDN
;
A
#
# COMPACT_ATOMS: atom_id res chain seq x y z
N MET A 1 -23.26 14.53 4.64
CA MET A 1 -23.58 13.46 5.61
C MET A 1 -22.52 12.38 5.46
N VAL A 2 -21.59 12.27 6.41
CA VAL A 2 -20.44 11.35 6.31
C VAL A 2 -20.96 9.94 6.51
N ILE A 3 -21.11 9.16 5.44
CA ILE A 3 -21.31 7.71 5.57
C ILE A 3 -19.97 7.14 6.01
N GLN A 4 -19.73 7.11 7.32
CA GLN A 4 -18.70 6.28 7.89
C GLN A 4 -19.09 4.85 7.58
N ILE A 5 -18.35 4.19 6.68
CA ILE A 5 -18.48 2.75 6.46
C ILE A 5 -18.37 2.08 7.84
N PRO A 6 -19.40 1.33 8.30
CA PRO A 6 -19.35 0.66 9.58
C PRO A 6 -18.12 -0.24 9.63
N LYS A 7 -17.20 0.06 10.55
CA LYS A 7 -15.83 -0.48 10.60
C LYS A 7 -15.77 -2.00 10.80
N GLU A 8 -16.91 -2.61 11.16
CA GLU A 8 -17.06 -4.01 11.53
C GLU A 8 -17.59 -4.92 10.40
N THR A 9 -18.15 -4.36 9.32
CA THR A 9 -18.85 -5.16 8.30
C THR A 9 -18.27 -5.10 6.89
N SER A 10 -17.21 -4.31 6.67
CA SER A 10 -16.63 -4.12 5.33
C SER A 10 -15.14 -4.51 5.30
N PRO A 11 -14.65 -5.15 4.22
CA PRO A 11 -13.23 -5.40 4.03
C PRO A 11 -12.44 -4.10 4.00
N ARG A 12 -11.25 -4.12 4.59
CA ARG A 12 -10.35 -2.96 4.69
C ARG A 12 -8.91 -3.43 4.92
N PRO A 13 -7.92 -2.54 4.76
CA PRO A 13 -6.52 -2.88 5.03
C PRO A 13 -6.33 -3.55 6.40
N PHE A 14 -5.78 -4.77 6.37
CA PHE A 14 -5.47 -5.53 7.58
C PHE A 14 -4.04 -5.28 8.08
N LEU A 15 -3.19 -4.63 7.29
CA LEU A 15 -1.86 -4.16 7.68
C LEU A 15 -1.86 -2.65 7.93
N LYS A 16 -1.03 -2.19 8.88
CA LYS A 16 -0.60 -0.78 8.92
C LYS A 16 0.47 -0.62 7.86
N TRP A 17 0.29 0.30 6.92
CA TRP A 17 1.25 0.55 5.85
C TRP A 17 1.58 2.03 5.77
N ALA A 18 2.85 2.35 5.56
CA ALA A 18 3.26 3.73 5.31
C ALA A 18 2.57 4.22 4.02
N GLY A 19 2.08 5.46 4.03
CA GLY A 19 1.34 6.02 2.89
C GLY A 19 -0.10 5.50 2.73
N GLY A 20 -0.62 4.67 3.64
CA GLY A 20 -1.96 4.07 3.53
C GLY A 20 -3.08 5.10 3.27
N LYS A 21 -3.75 4.96 2.12
CA LYS A 21 -4.73 5.91 1.60
C LYS A 21 -6.11 5.88 2.24
N SER A 22 -6.34 5.03 3.24
CA SER A 22 -7.68 4.88 3.87
C SER A 22 -8.29 6.19 4.37
N LYS A 23 -7.47 7.16 4.81
CA LYS A 23 -7.95 8.49 5.24
C LYS A 23 -8.22 9.46 4.08
N LEU A 24 -7.64 9.20 2.92
CA LEU A 24 -7.75 10.04 1.71
C LEU A 24 -8.81 9.55 0.74
N ILE A 25 -9.28 8.30 0.88
CA ILE A 25 -10.30 7.69 0.00
C ILE A 25 -11.46 8.63 -0.28
N GLN A 26 -12.02 9.31 0.72
CA GLN A 26 -13.17 10.21 0.51
C GLN A 26 -12.87 11.35 -0.47
N GLN A 27 -11.64 11.84 -0.51
CA GLN A 27 -11.21 12.86 -1.48
C GLN A 27 -10.91 12.26 -2.86
N TYR A 28 -10.67 10.94 -2.96
CA TYR A 28 -10.40 10.24 -4.23
C TYR A 28 -11.70 9.86 -4.96
N ILE A 29 -12.82 9.72 -4.25
CA ILE A 29 -14.11 9.29 -4.81
C ILE A 29 -14.50 10.05 -6.08
N PRO A 30 -14.44 11.40 -6.13
CA PRO A 30 -14.82 12.14 -7.32
C PRO A 30 -13.91 11.90 -8.53
N TYR A 31 -12.75 11.29 -8.31
CA TYR A 31 -11.69 11.09 -9.31
C TYR A 31 -11.59 9.65 -9.83
N PHE A 32 -12.30 8.70 -9.22
CA PHE A 32 -12.34 7.34 -9.73
C PHE A 32 -13.15 7.29 -11.03
N PRO A 33 -12.71 6.48 -12.01
CA PRO A 33 -13.45 6.35 -13.26
C PRO A 33 -14.83 5.75 -13.01
N LYS A 34 -15.86 6.33 -13.66
CA LYS A 34 -17.25 5.87 -13.53
C LYS A 34 -17.43 4.41 -13.97
N THR A 35 -16.66 3.97 -14.96
CA THR A 35 -16.73 2.61 -15.52
C THR A 35 -15.35 2.06 -15.84
N TYR A 36 -15.16 0.79 -15.51
CA TYR A 36 -14.01 -0.06 -15.86
C TYR A 36 -14.40 -1.52 -15.60
N GLN A 37 -13.69 -2.46 -16.20
CA GLN A 37 -13.92 -3.90 -16.03
C GLN A 37 -12.79 -4.57 -15.26
N ASN A 38 -11.54 -4.15 -15.50
CA ASN A 38 -10.36 -4.71 -14.84
C ASN A 38 -9.63 -3.64 -14.04
N TYR A 39 -9.19 -4.01 -12.84
CA TYR A 39 -8.44 -3.16 -11.94
C TYR A 39 -7.00 -3.64 -11.78
N TYR A 40 -6.05 -2.70 -11.77
CA TYR A 40 -4.64 -2.99 -11.51
C TYR A 40 -4.12 -2.03 -10.45
N GLU A 41 -3.43 -2.58 -9.44
CA GLU A 41 -2.76 -1.81 -8.39
C GLU A 41 -1.30 -2.27 -8.30
N PRO A 42 -0.37 -1.67 -9.08
CA PRO A 42 1.00 -2.17 -9.18
C PRO A 42 1.89 -1.86 -7.97
N PHE A 43 1.40 -1.01 -7.06
CA PHE A 43 1.99 -0.69 -5.76
C PHE A 43 0.97 -0.98 -4.65
N LEU A 44 0.65 -2.27 -4.44
CA LEU A 44 -0.43 -2.68 -3.55
C LEU A 44 -0.31 -2.09 -2.14
N GLY A 45 0.87 -2.22 -1.50
CA GLY A 45 1.06 -1.78 -0.12
C GLY A 45 -0.05 -2.25 0.84
N GLY A 46 -0.81 -1.30 1.39
CA GLY A 46 -1.94 -1.59 2.28
C GLY A 46 -3.26 -1.96 1.58
N GLY A 47 -3.36 -1.80 0.26
CA GLY A 47 -4.54 -2.13 -0.55
C GLY A 47 -5.76 -1.26 -0.26
N ALA A 48 -5.56 -0.02 0.19
CA ALA A 48 -6.66 0.83 0.65
C ALA A 48 -7.64 1.17 -0.47
N VAL A 49 -7.15 1.36 -1.70
CA VAL A 49 -8.01 1.63 -2.87
C VAL A 49 -8.70 0.36 -3.33
N PHE A 50 -7.97 -0.77 -3.47
CA PHE A 50 -8.58 -2.07 -3.74
C PHE A 50 -9.73 -2.42 -2.79
N PHE A 51 -9.52 -2.36 -1.47
CA PHE A 51 -10.55 -2.72 -0.50
C PHE A 51 -11.74 -1.74 -0.49
N TYR A 52 -11.54 -0.51 -0.94
CA TYR A 52 -12.64 0.44 -1.11
C TYR A 52 -13.46 0.12 -2.36
N LEU A 53 -12.80 -0.07 -3.50
CA LEU A 53 -13.44 -0.30 -4.79
C LEU A 53 -14.06 -1.68 -4.94
N GLN A 54 -13.45 -2.70 -4.34
CA GLN A 54 -13.85 -4.12 -4.42
C GLN A 54 -14.17 -4.55 -5.87
N PRO A 55 -13.23 -4.35 -6.81
CA PRO A 55 -13.46 -4.67 -8.22
C PRO A 55 -13.67 -6.17 -8.43
N ASN A 56 -14.49 -6.53 -9.43
CA ASN A 56 -14.75 -7.94 -9.76
C ASN A 56 -13.50 -8.68 -10.25
N LYS A 57 -12.61 -7.98 -10.97
CA LYS A 57 -11.34 -8.50 -11.47
C LYS A 57 -10.21 -7.55 -11.09
N ALA A 58 -9.25 -8.04 -10.32
CA ALA A 58 -8.09 -7.27 -9.89
C ALA A 58 -6.78 -8.01 -10.14
N THR A 59 -5.76 -7.28 -10.56
CA THR A 59 -4.36 -7.70 -10.49
C THR A 59 -3.63 -6.79 -9.50
N LEU A 60 -3.19 -7.36 -8.39
CA LEU A 60 -2.54 -6.67 -7.29
C LEU A 60 -1.07 -7.09 -7.24
N THR A 61 -0.16 -6.13 -7.39
CA THR A 61 1.27 -6.43 -7.36
C THR A 61 2.03 -5.49 -6.44
N ASP A 62 3.18 -5.96 -5.99
CA ASP A 62 4.14 -5.18 -5.22
C ASP A 62 5.51 -5.82 -5.39
N ILE A 63 6.57 -5.04 -5.26
CA ILE A 63 7.94 -5.56 -5.30
C ILE A 63 8.28 -6.35 -4.03
N ASN A 64 7.58 -6.09 -2.92
CA ASN A 64 7.80 -6.73 -1.64
C ASN A 64 7.21 -8.15 -1.59
N ALA A 65 8.09 -9.15 -1.69
CA ALA A 65 7.72 -10.56 -1.63
C ALA A 65 7.05 -10.98 -0.31
N GLU A 66 7.48 -10.46 0.85
CA GLU A 66 6.85 -10.79 2.13
C GLU A 66 5.41 -10.26 2.21
N LEU A 67 5.18 -9.07 1.66
CA LEU A 67 3.84 -8.48 1.56
C LEU A 67 2.94 -9.35 0.68
N ILE A 68 3.39 -9.67 -0.53
CA ILE A 68 2.63 -10.50 -1.47
C ILE A 68 2.32 -11.87 -0.89
N ASN A 69 3.31 -12.54 -0.29
CA ASN A 69 3.11 -13.80 0.40
C ASN A 69 2.01 -13.68 1.49
N THR A 70 2.01 -12.59 2.24
CA THR A 70 1.02 -12.33 3.28
C THR A 70 -0.39 -12.19 2.70
N TYR A 71 -0.57 -11.42 1.63
CA TYR A 71 -1.86 -11.31 0.94
C TYR A 71 -2.34 -12.65 0.37
N CYS A 72 -1.46 -13.43 -0.26
CA CYS A 72 -1.79 -14.77 -0.74
C CYS A 72 -2.23 -15.70 0.41
N CYS A 73 -1.51 -15.72 1.53
CA CYS A 73 -1.90 -16.54 2.69
C CYS A 73 -3.25 -16.09 3.30
N VAL A 74 -3.54 -14.79 3.31
CA VAL A 74 -4.87 -14.30 3.74
C VAL A 74 -5.97 -14.75 2.78
N ARG A 75 -5.72 -14.75 1.46
CA ARG A 75 -6.70 -15.23 0.47
C ARG A 75 -6.92 -16.74 0.57
N ASP A 76 -5.83 -17.50 0.66
CA ASP A 76 -5.83 -18.95 0.41
C ASP A 76 -5.91 -19.79 1.71
N ASN A 77 -5.33 -19.31 2.82
CA ASN A 77 -5.12 -20.07 4.06
C ASN A 77 -5.49 -19.26 5.33
N VAL A 78 -6.55 -18.45 5.27
CA VAL A 78 -6.90 -17.53 6.37
C VAL A 78 -7.14 -18.23 7.70
N ASP A 79 -7.67 -19.45 7.68
CA ASP A 79 -8.06 -20.19 8.88
C ASP A 79 -6.83 -20.67 9.64
N GLU A 80 -5.89 -21.29 8.93
CA GLU A 80 -4.60 -21.72 9.48
C GLU A 80 -3.75 -20.51 9.90
N LEU A 81 -3.80 -19.42 9.13
CA LEU A 81 -3.14 -18.16 9.47
C LEU A 81 -3.67 -17.59 10.81
N ILE A 82 -4.99 -17.62 11.02
CA ILE A 82 -5.63 -17.17 12.27
C ILE A 82 -5.13 -18.00 13.46
N LEU A 83 -4.97 -19.32 13.31
CA LEU A 83 -4.44 -20.18 14.37
C LEU A 83 -3.02 -19.76 14.78
N LEU A 84 -2.13 -19.52 13.81
CA LEU A 84 -0.77 -19.04 14.11
C LEU A 84 -0.77 -17.66 14.77
N LEU A 85 -1.66 -16.75 14.35
CA LEU A 85 -1.80 -15.43 14.95
C LEU A 85 -2.34 -15.49 16.39
N LYS A 86 -3.22 -16.44 16.71
CA LYS A 86 -3.67 -16.70 18.09
C LYS A 86 -2.51 -17.15 18.98
N GLU A 87 -1.63 -18.01 18.47
CA GLU A 87 -0.43 -18.43 19.20
C GLU A 87 0.55 -17.28 19.42
N HIS A 88 0.80 -16.46 18.39
CA HIS A 88 1.59 -15.24 18.55
C HIS A 88 0.99 -14.28 19.60
N LYS A 89 -0.33 -14.11 19.60
CA LYS A 89 -1.05 -13.27 20.57
C LYS A 89 -0.91 -13.81 21.98
N LYS A 90 -1.08 -15.11 22.19
CA LYS A 90 -0.97 -15.78 23.51
C LYS A 90 0.43 -15.64 24.10
N ARG A 91 1.47 -15.70 23.26
CA ARG A 91 2.88 -15.66 23.69
C ARG A 91 3.47 -14.25 23.71
N HIS A 92 2.69 -13.22 23.40
CA HIS A 92 3.20 -11.87 23.22
C HIS A 92 3.86 -11.32 24.49
N THR A 93 5.18 -11.18 24.44
CA THR A 93 6.01 -10.50 25.42
C THR A 93 7.11 -9.74 24.69
N LYS A 94 7.86 -8.90 25.42
CA LYS A 94 9.02 -8.20 24.86
C LYS A 94 10.04 -9.18 24.30
N ASP A 95 10.39 -10.22 25.05
CA ASP A 95 11.40 -11.21 24.63
C ASP A 95 10.89 -12.05 23.46
N TYR A 96 9.60 -12.43 23.50
CA TYR A 96 8.98 -13.15 22.40
C TYR A 96 9.00 -12.34 21.10
N TYR A 97 8.67 -11.03 21.16
CA TYR A 97 8.79 -10.14 20.00
C TYR A 97 10.18 -10.18 19.38
N TYR A 98 11.23 -10.02 20.18
CA TYR A 98 12.60 -10.02 19.66
C TYR A 98 13.03 -11.40 19.13
N SER A 99 12.56 -12.49 19.74
CA SER A 99 12.79 -13.85 19.22
C SER A 99 12.16 -14.04 17.83
N VAL A 100 10.90 -13.64 17.65
CA VAL A 100 10.18 -13.73 16.37
C VAL A 100 10.80 -12.79 15.33
N ARG A 101 11.18 -11.57 15.75
CA ARG A 101 11.83 -10.60 14.87
C ARG A 101 13.14 -11.11 14.29
N ASN A 102 13.94 -11.81 15.10
CA ASN A 102 15.25 -12.31 14.70
C ASN A 102 15.17 -13.71 14.03
N TYR A 103 13.98 -14.29 13.90
CA TYR A 103 13.75 -15.54 13.19
C TYR A 103 13.35 -15.28 11.74
N TYR A 104 14.01 -15.92 10.77
CA TYR A 104 13.80 -15.73 9.33
C TYR A 104 13.38 -17.01 8.59
N GLY A 105 13.23 -18.12 9.32
CA GLY A 105 12.82 -19.42 8.76
C GLY A 105 11.31 -19.55 8.58
N GLY A 106 10.88 -20.78 8.33
CA GLY A 106 9.48 -21.16 8.23
C GLY A 106 8.93 -21.22 6.81
N ASN A 107 7.77 -21.84 6.68
CA ASN A 107 7.01 -21.89 5.44
C ASN A 107 6.29 -20.55 5.16
N ASN A 108 5.61 -20.45 4.02
CA ASN A 108 4.92 -19.24 3.59
C ASN A 108 3.88 -18.75 4.60
N LEU A 109 3.14 -19.66 5.23
CA LEU A 109 2.10 -19.34 6.21
C LEU A 109 2.70 -18.79 7.51
N GLU A 110 3.78 -19.41 8.01
CA GLU A 110 4.51 -18.95 9.19
C GLU A 110 5.15 -17.57 8.96
N LYS A 111 5.69 -17.33 7.76
CA LYS A 111 6.22 -16.02 7.35
C LYS A 111 5.12 -14.95 7.32
N ALA A 112 3.94 -15.27 6.78
CA ALA A 112 2.80 -14.37 6.77
C ALA A 112 2.28 -14.05 8.20
N ALA A 113 2.18 -15.07 9.06
CA ALA A 113 1.78 -14.90 10.46
C ALA A 113 2.77 -14.01 11.21
N ARG A 114 4.07 -14.26 11.04
CA ARG A 114 5.15 -13.42 11.57
C ARG A 114 5.03 -11.98 11.06
N PHE A 115 4.82 -11.78 9.77
CA PHE A 115 4.72 -10.45 9.17
C PHE A 115 3.57 -9.63 9.79
N ILE A 116 2.38 -10.21 9.88
CA ILE A 116 1.23 -9.57 10.52
C ILE A 116 1.51 -9.31 12.00
N TYR A 117 2.04 -10.29 12.75
CA TYR A 117 2.37 -10.12 14.16
C TYR A 117 3.33 -8.96 14.39
N LEU A 118 4.44 -8.90 13.64
CA LEU A 118 5.41 -7.81 13.73
C LEU A 118 4.77 -6.48 13.36
N ASN A 119 3.98 -6.41 12.29
CA ASN A 119 3.28 -5.18 11.89
C ASN A 119 2.32 -4.66 12.97
N LYS A 120 1.65 -5.55 13.71
CA LYS A 120 0.71 -5.17 14.76
C LYS A 120 1.37 -4.75 16.06
N THR A 121 2.62 -5.15 16.28
CA THR A 121 3.32 -4.97 17.56
C THR A 121 4.54 -4.05 17.48
N CYS A 122 5.15 -3.84 16.30
CA CYS A 122 6.31 -2.99 16.11
C CYS A 122 5.96 -1.50 16.18
N PHE A 123 6.97 -0.66 16.39
CA PHE A 123 6.81 0.79 16.43
C PHE A 123 6.08 1.32 15.19
N ASN A 124 4.89 1.91 15.41
CA ASN A 124 4.01 2.51 14.42
C ASN A 124 3.56 1.59 13.26
N GLY A 125 3.72 0.27 13.37
CA GLY A 125 3.45 -0.65 12.27
C GLY A 125 4.34 -0.40 11.05
N LEU A 126 5.54 0.15 11.26
CA LEU A 126 6.50 0.41 10.19
C LEU A 126 7.01 -0.90 9.61
N TYR A 127 7.11 -0.97 8.28
CA TYR A 127 7.93 -1.96 7.60
C TYR A 127 9.29 -1.32 7.27
N ARG A 128 10.37 -1.86 7.83
CA ARG A 128 11.74 -1.42 7.56
C ARG A 128 12.71 -2.59 7.71
N VAL A 129 13.60 -2.70 6.75
CA VAL A 129 14.68 -3.69 6.73
C VAL A 129 16.05 -3.03 6.79
N ASN A 130 17.07 -3.75 7.22
CA ASN A 130 18.46 -3.31 7.11
C ASN A 130 19.03 -3.62 5.71
N SER A 131 20.32 -3.34 5.50
CA SER A 131 21.02 -3.62 4.23
C SER A 131 21.07 -5.10 3.83
N GLN A 132 20.81 -6.01 4.77
CA GLN A 132 20.72 -7.46 4.53
C GLN A 132 19.29 -7.92 4.25
N GLY A 133 18.32 -7.00 4.14
CA GLY A 133 16.90 -7.33 3.94
C GLY A 133 16.18 -7.79 5.21
N ASN A 134 16.83 -7.72 6.38
CA ASN A 134 16.27 -8.21 7.63
C ASN A 134 15.43 -7.13 8.34
N PHE A 135 14.19 -7.45 8.70
CA PHE A 135 13.30 -6.57 9.45
C PHE A 135 13.94 -6.12 10.78
N ASN A 136 14.00 -4.80 11.02
CA ASN A 136 14.77 -4.23 12.13
C ASN A 136 14.01 -3.20 12.99
N VAL A 137 12.67 -3.20 12.94
CA VAL A 137 11.86 -2.24 13.72
C VAL A 137 11.80 -2.69 15.19
N PRO A 138 11.97 -1.78 16.17
CA PRO A 138 11.81 -2.12 17.58
C PRO A 138 10.34 -2.37 17.95
N LEU A 139 10.12 -3.02 19.10
CA LEU A 139 8.78 -3.21 19.66
C LEU A 139 8.11 -1.84 19.91
N GLY A 140 6.84 -1.72 19.52
CA GLY A 140 6.02 -0.55 19.77
C GLY A 140 5.49 -0.51 21.20
N ARG A 141 4.91 0.62 21.59
CA ARG A 141 4.22 0.78 22.87
C ARG A 141 2.71 0.70 22.61
N TYR A 142 2.15 -0.50 22.76
CA TYR A 142 0.73 -0.76 22.60
C TYR A 142 0.22 -1.52 23.82
N ASP A 143 -0.86 -1.03 24.44
CA ASP A 143 -1.47 -1.71 25.60
C ASP A 143 -2.21 -2.99 25.18
N ASN A 144 -2.87 -2.95 24.02
CA ASN A 144 -3.58 -4.11 23.46
C ASN A 144 -3.46 -4.14 21.93
N PRO A 145 -2.33 -4.62 21.37
CA PRO A 145 -2.16 -4.70 19.93
C PRO A 145 -3.16 -5.70 19.33
N ASN A 146 -3.86 -5.28 18.28
CA ASN A 146 -4.81 -6.14 17.56
C ASN A 146 -4.09 -7.14 16.64
N ILE A 147 -3.37 -8.09 17.26
CA ILE A 147 -2.50 -9.09 16.62
C ILE A 147 -3.31 -10.03 15.70
N CYS A 148 -4.50 -10.44 16.14
CA CYS A 148 -5.35 -11.40 15.44
C CYS A 148 -6.76 -10.82 15.21
N PRO A 149 -6.95 -9.98 14.18
CA PRO A 149 -8.25 -9.43 13.85
C PRO A 149 -9.06 -10.41 12.97
N GLU A 150 -9.59 -11.48 13.56
CA GLU A 150 -10.19 -12.62 12.84
C GLU A 150 -11.25 -12.22 11.81
N ASN A 151 -12.27 -11.46 12.23
CA ASN A 151 -13.35 -11.02 11.33
C ASN A 151 -12.81 -10.20 10.15
N LEU A 152 -11.83 -9.33 10.41
CA LEU A 152 -11.22 -8.51 9.35
C LEU A 152 -10.44 -9.36 8.34
N LEU A 153 -9.70 -10.37 8.80
CA LEU A 153 -8.96 -11.26 7.92
C LEU A 153 -9.91 -12.09 7.04
N ARG A 154 -11.05 -12.53 7.59
CA ARG A 154 -12.08 -13.24 6.83
C ARG A 154 -12.76 -12.35 5.79
N LEU A 155 -13.06 -11.10 6.13
CA LEU A 155 -13.58 -10.12 5.16
C LEU A 155 -12.54 -9.83 4.07
N ALA A 156 -11.26 -9.69 4.43
CA ALA A 156 -10.18 -9.49 3.47
C ALA A 156 -10.05 -10.69 2.52
N LYS A 157 -10.13 -11.93 3.02
CA LYS A 157 -10.18 -13.15 2.20
C LYS A 157 -11.29 -13.08 1.17
N GLN A 158 -12.51 -12.71 1.58
CA GLN A 158 -13.65 -12.62 0.68
C GLN A 158 -13.39 -11.63 -0.46
N ALA A 159 -12.91 -10.42 -0.13
CA ALA A 159 -12.57 -9.41 -1.13
C ALA A 159 -11.45 -9.86 -2.08
N LEU A 160 -10.43 -10.55 -1.57
CA LEU A 160 -9.27 -11.00 -2.34
C LEU A 160 -9.55 -12.24 -3.20
N SER A 161 -10.69 -12.90 -3.04
CA SER A 161 -10.96 -14.24 -3.62
C SER A 161 -10.83 -14.32 -5.15
N GLN A 162 -11.12 -13.23 -5.86
CA GLN A 162 -10.99 -13.13 -7.32
C GLN A 162 -9.76 -12.34 -7.79
N ALA A 163 -8.93 -11.87 -6.85
CA ALA A 163 -7.74 -11.09 -7.18
C ALA A 163 -6.58 -12.00 -7.60
N LYS A 164 -5.92 -11.66 -8.71
CA LYS A 164 -4.59 -12.16 -9.04
C LYS A 164 -3.58 -11.37 -8.22
N ILE A 165 -2.80 -12.06 -7.39
CA ILE A 165 -1.84 -11.44 -6.46
C ILE A 165 -0.47 -12.02 -6.79
N GLN A 166 0.50 -11.17 -7.12
CA GLN A 166 1.84 -11.62 -7.51
C GLN A 166 2.92 -10.58 -7.20
N GLN A 167 4.14 -11.06 -6.97
CA GLN A 167 5.30 -10.19 -6.87
C GLN A 167 5.70 -9.75 -8.27
N ALA A 168 5.74 -8.44 -8.50
CA ALA A 168 6.08 -7.88 -9.80
C ALA A 168 6.58 -6.45 -9.65
N ASP A 169 7.46 -6.06 -10.57
CA ASP A 169 7.77 -4.64 -10.78
C ASP A 169 6.57 -3.94 -11.44
N PHE A 170 6.39 -2.67 -11.12
CA PHE A 170 5.22 -1.91 -11.58
C PHE A 170 5.13 -1.82 -13.11
N THR A 171 6.26 -1.87 -13.82
CA THR A 171 6.29 -1.82 -15.29
C THR A 171 5.62 -3.03 -15.93
N GLN A 172 5.51 -4.17 -15.22
CA GLN A 172 4.88 -5.36 -15.76
C GLN A 172 3.38 -5.19 -16.04
N VAL A 173 2.74 -4.16 -15.48
CA VAL A 173 1.34 -3.84 -15.78
C VAL A 173 1.10 -3.61 -17.28
N LEU A 174 2.13 -3.16 -18.03
CA LEU A 174 2.09 -2.98 -19.47
C LEU A 174 1.82 -4.28 -20.24
N ASN A 175 2.05 -5.44 -19.65
CA ASN A 175 1.78 -6.74 -20.27
C ASN A 175 0.31 -7.17 -20.14
N TYR A 176 -0.48 -6.48 -19.32
CA TYR A 176 -1.83 -6.91 -18.95
C TYR A 176 -2.89 -5.84 -19.20
N ALA A 177 -2.59 -4.57 -18.92
CA ALA A 177 -3.48 -3.45 -19.17
C ALA A 177 -3.30 -2.92 -20.60
N THR A 178 -4.31 -3.14 -21.44
CA THR A 178 -4.21 -2.95 -22.89
C THR A 178 -5.42 -2.25 -23.51
N SER A 179 -6.42 -1.88 -22.72
CA SER A 179 -7.69 -1.36 -23.25
C SER A 179 -8.32 -0.26 -22.41
N SER A 180 -9.31 0.41 -22.98
CA SER A 180 -10.11 1.44 -22.29
C SER A 180 -11.02 0.91 -21.17
N ASP A 181 -11.17 -0.42 -21.07
CA ASP A 181 -11.86 -1.08 -19.97
C ASP A 181 -10.97 -1.25 -18.72
N ASP A 182 -9.67 -0.96 -18.83
CA ASP A 182 -8.72 -1.12 -17.75
C ASP A 182 -8.59 0.17 -16.91
N PHE A 183 -8.53 0.00 -15.59
CA PHE A 183 -8.20 1.06 -14.64
C PHE A 183 -6.95 0.68 -13.85
N VAL A 184 -5.92 1.53 -13.92
CA VAL A 184 -4.65 1.34 -13.21
C VAL A 184 -4.47 2.45 -12.18
N PHE A 185 -4.29 2.06 -10.90
CA PHE A 185 -3.99 2.97 -9.81
C PHE A 185 -2.54 2.77 -9.33
N PHE A 186 -1.75 3.84 -9.36
CA PHE A 186 -0.37 3.83 -8.89
C PHE A 186 -0.21 4.66 -7.61
N ASP A 187 0.34 4.03 -6.57
CA ASP A 187 0.76 4.66 -5.31
C ASP A 187 2.24 4.40 -5.02
N PRO A 188 3.15 4.98 -5.81
CA PRO A 188 4.59 4.75 -5.66
C PRO A 188 5.10 5.34 -4.33
N PRO A 189 6.31 4.97 -3.89
CA PRO A 189 7.02 5.76 -2.90
C PRO A 189 7.17 7.21 -3.39
N TYR A 190 6.78 8.17 -2.54
CA TYR A 190 6.67 9.58 -2.92
C TYR A 190 8.02 10.24 -3.18
N TYR A 191 8.02 11.21 -4.10
CA TYR A 191 9.17 12.07 -4.30
C TYR A 191 9.41 12.98 -3.07
N PRO A 192 10.67 13.16 -2.63
CA PRO A 192 10.98 14.02 -1.49
C PRO A 192 10.64 15.50 -1.75
N ILE A 193 10.02 16.17 -0.77
CA ILE A 193 9.57 17.58 -0.87
C ILE A 193 10.66 18.56 -0.38
N SER A 194 11.71 18.08 0.32
CA SER A 194 12.82 18.92 0.80
C SER A 194 14.19 18.22 0.71
N GLU A 195 15.28 18.99 0.63
CA GLU A 195 16.66 18.47 0.65
C GLU A 195 16.96 17.61 1.90
N THR A 196 16.37 17.94 3.05
CA THR A 196 16.48 17.13 4.28
C THR A 196 15.76 15.78 4.18
N SER A 197 14.67 15.69 3.41
CA SER A 197 14.02 14.41 3.08
C SER A 197 14.77 13.64 1.99
N TYR A 198 15.52 14.35 1.13
CA TYR A 198 16.42 13.77 0.14
C TYR A 198 17.62 13.08 0.82
N PHE A 199 18.19 13.70 1.86
CA PHE A 199 19.36 13.17 2.59
C PHE A 199 19.07 11.86 3.35
N THR A 200 17.81 11.61 3.72
CA THR A 200 17.37 10.34 4.34
C THR A 200 17.03 9.24 3.33
N ALA A 201 16.97 9.57 2.03
CA ALA A 201 16.61 8.68 0.93
C ALA A 201 17.81 8.09 0.16
N TYR A 202 19.05 8.38 0.55
CA TYR A 202 20.23 7.70 0.00
C TYR A 202 20.40 6.30 0.63
N SER A 203 19.41 5.43 0.40
CA SER A 203 19.56 3.99 0.56
C SER A 203 19.46 3.35 -0.82
N GLN A 204 20.28 2.35 -1.12
CA GLN A 204 20.41 1.74 -2.46
C GLN A 204 19.10 1.11 -3.01
N ASN A 205 18.02 1.09 -2.22
CA ASN A 205 16.69 0.59 -2.59
C ASN A 205 15.61 1.70 -2.66
N CYS A 206 15.98 2.97 -2.73
CA CYS A 206 15.01 4.06 -2.82
C CYS A 206 14.49 4.26 -4.25
N PHE A 207 13.18 4.47 -4.37
CA PHE A 207 12.50 4.83 -5.61
C PHE A 207 12.97 6.23 -6.07
N SER A 208 14.02 6.23 -6.88
CA SER A 208 14.75 7.43 -7.29
C SER A 208 13.98 8.28 -8.31
N THR A 209 14.52 9.46 -8.62
CA THR A 209 14.04 10.33 -9.71
C THR A 209 13.88 9.55 -11.03
N LYS A 210 14.86 8.70 -11.37
CA LYS A 210 14.79 7.84 -12.56
C LYS A 210 13.61 6.87 -12.53
N HIS A 211 13.26 6.32 -11.37
CA HIS A 211 12.08 5.47 -11.24
C HIS A 211 10.78 6.26 -11.38
N GLN A 212 10.74 7.52 -10.92
CA GLN A 212 9.59 8.41 -11.16
C GLN A 212 9.42 8.72 -12.66
N GLU A 213 10.51 8.93 -13.39
CA GLU A 213 10.50 9.13 -14.85
C GLU A 213 10.02 7.87 -15.59
N ILE A 214 10.51 6.68 -15.21
CA ILE A 214 10.05 5.40 -15.77
C ILE A 214 8.56 5.18 -15.47
N LEU A 215 8.09 5.55 -14.28
CA LEU A 215 6.67 5.48 -13.93
C LEU A 215 5.85 6.42 -14.81
N ARG A 216 6.32 7.65 -15.04
CA ARG A 216 5.70 8.61 -15.95
C ARG A 216 5.62 8.07 -17.38
N ASP A 217 6.69 7.46 -17.89
CA ASP A 217 6.71 6.82 -19.22
C ASP A 217 5.72 5.64 -19.29
N THR A 218 5.66 4.83 -18.23
CA THR A 218 4.70 3.73 -18.10
C THR A 218 3.26 4.24 -18.12
N CYS A 219 2.98 5.35 -17.43
CA CYS A 219 1.67 5.97 -17.40
C CYS A 219 1.26 6.52 -18.78
N ALA A 220 2.19 7.18 -19.49
CA ALA A 220 1.94 7.67 -20.85
C ALA A 220 1.64 6.52 -21.82
N GLU A 221 2.40 5.43 -21.77
CA GLU A 221 2.18 4.24 -22.59
C GLU A 221 0.84 3.54 -22.29
N LEU A 222 0.43 3.49 -21.02
CA LEU A 222 -0.90 2.99 -20.66
C LEU A 222 -2.01 3.90 -21.21
N ALA A 223 -1.87 5.21 -21.01
CA ALA A 223 -2.86 6.19 -21.46
C ALA A 223 -3.00 6.21 -23.00
N SER A 224 -1.91 6.01 -23.75
CA SER A 224 -1.94 5.92 -25.22
C SER A 224 -2.78 4.74 -25.73
N ARG A 225 -2.93 3.69 -24.91
CA ARG A 225 -3.79 2.51 -25.17
C ARG A 225 -5.25 2.71 -24.70
N GLY A 226 -5.58 3.91 -24.23
CA GLY A 226 -6.89 4.25 -23.68
C GLY A 226 -7.11 3.81 -22.24
N VAL A 227 -6.11 3.21 -21.57
CA VAL A 227 -6.21 2.78 -20.17
C VAL A 227 -6.43 4.01 -19.27
N LYS A 228 -7.35 3.88 -18.31
CA LYS A 228 -7.60 4.92 -17.31
C LYS A 228 -6.50 4.85 -16.26
N VAL A 229 -5.66 5.87 -16.16
CA VAL A 229 -4.51 5.89 -15.25
C VAL A 229 -4.72 6.95 -14.18
N MET A 230 -4.53 6.56 -12.93
CA MET A 230 -4.58 7.44 -11.77
C MET A 230 -3.33 7.23 -10.91
N VAL A 231 -2.66 8.31 -10.54
CA VAL A 231 -1.42 8.28 -9.75
C VAL A 231 -1.56 9.21 -8.56
N CYS A 232 -1.09 8.81 -7.38
CA CYS A 232 -0.89 9.73 -6.26
C CYS A 232 0.60 9.93 -5.96
N ASN A 233 0.98 11.14 -5.57
CA ASN A 233 2.37 11.45 -5.22
C ASN A 233 2.45 12.70 -4.31
N SER A 234 3.66 13.08 -3.91
CA SER A 234 3.93 14.34 -3.23
C SER A 234 3.58 15.55 -4.09
N ASP A 235 3.10 16.63 -3.46
CA ASP A 235 3.03 17.95 -4.10
C ASP A 235 4.41 18.59 -4.22
N SER A 236 5.10 18.30 -5.33
CA SER A 236 6.39 18.87 -5.70
C SER A 236 6.37 19.37 -7.14
N GLU A 237 7.18 20.40 -7.43
CA GLU A 237 7.22 20.97 -8.78
C GLU A 237 7.74 19.97 -9.81
N PHE A 238 8.72 19.13 -9.43
CA PHE A 238 9.22 18.06 -10.29
C PHE A 238 8.09 17.11 -10.73
N ILE A 239 7.28 16.63 -9.78
CA ILE A 239 6.16 15.74 -10.11
C ILE A 239 5.11 16.47 -10.97
N LYS A 240 4.77 17.72 -10.67
CA LYS A 240 3.85 18.50 -11.52
C LYS A 240 4.36 18.62 -12.95
N GLN A 241 5.65 18.86 -13.12
CA GLN A 241 6.27 19.04 -14.42
C GLN A 241 6.21 17.74 -15.24
N ILE A 242 6.71 16.62 -14.73
CA ILE A 242 6.82 15.38 -15.53
C ILE A 242 5.45 14.84 -15.96
N TYR A 243 4.39 15.06 -15.17
CA TYR A 243 3.03 14.65 -15.55
C TYR A 243 2.32 15.66 -16.46
N ARG A 244 2.70 16.94 -16.42
CA ARG A 244 2.24 17.95 -17.38
C ARG A 244 2.80 17.68 -18.79
N GLU A 245 4.03 17.17 -18.88
CA GLU A 245 4.68 16.81 -20.15
C GLU A 245 3.93 15.71 -20.93
N ILE A 246 3.08 14.95 -20.27
CA ILE A 246 2.26 13.87 -20.87
C ILE A 246 0.76 14.19 -20.84
N ASP A 247 0.39 15.46 -20.64
CA ASP A 247 -0.98 15.98 -20.63
C ASP A 247 -1.91 15.39 -19.55
N PHE A 248 -1.36 14.94 -18.43
CA PHE A 248 -2.17 14.45 -17.31
C PHE A 248 -2.69 15.62 -16.45
N LYS A 249 -3.91 15.47 -15.93
CA LYS A 249 -4.55 16.46 -15.05
C LYS A 249 -4.09 16.26 -13.61
N THR A 250 -3.70 17.33 -12.93
CA THR A 250 -3.29 17.29 -11.53
C THR A 250 -4.34 17.92 -10.62
N HIS A 251 -4.61 17.26 -9.49
CA HIS A 251 -5.60 17.66 -8.49
C HIS A 251 -4.93 17.66 -7.12
N THR A 252 -5.18 18.69 -6.32
CA THR A 252 -4.62 18.80 -4.97
C THR A 252 -5.51 18.10 -3.95
N ILE A 253 -4.93 17.20 -3.16
CA ILE A 253 -5.58 16.49 -2.06
C ILE A 253 -4.95 16.92 -0.73
N LYS A 254 -5.78 17.16 0.28
CA LYS A 254 -5.32 17.57 1.61
C LYS A 254 -5.07 16.35 2.49
N ALA A 255 -3.81 16.11 2.87
CA ALA A 255 -3.42 14.98 3.72
C ALA A 255 -2.89 15.43 5.08
N ALA A 256 -3.35 14.78 6.16
CA ALA A 256 -2.86 15.09 7.50
C ALA A 256 -1.57 14.34 7.81
N ARG A 257 -0.46 15.04 8.09
CA ARG A 257 0.78 14.40 8.59
C ARG A 257 0.58 13.90 10.01
N SER A 258 0.33 12.59 10.14
CA SER A 258 0.21 11.92 11.44
C SER A 258 1.58 11.63 12.09
N ILE A 259 2.65 11.58 11.29
CA ILE A 259 3.98 11.10 11.69
C ILE A 259 5.00 12.22 11.45
N ASN A 260 5.12 13.14 12.41
CA ASN A 260 6.27 14.03 12.53
C ASN A 260 6.72 13.98 13.99
N SER A 261 8.02 13.83 14.22
CA SER A 261 8.63 13.77 15.55
C SER A 261 8.46 15.09 16.31
N ASN A 262 8.26 16.20 15.59
CA ASN A 262 7.98 17.51 16.17
C ASN A 262 6.48 17.86 16.10
N ILE A 263 5.86 18.02 17.27
CA ILE A 263 4.41 18.29 17.42
C ILE A 263 4.01 19.61 16.71
N LYS A 264 4.92 20.59 16.62
CA LYS A 264 4.68 21.89 15.97
C LYS A 264 4.63 21.83 14.44
N ASN A 265 5.15 20.76 13.82
CA ASN A 265 5.14 20.54 12.37
C ASN A 265 4.09 19.51 11.93
N ARG A 266 3.12 19.19 12.80
CA ARG A 266 1.91 18.46 12.42
C ARG A 266 0.96 19.46 11.73
N GLY A 267 0.78 19.29 10.43
CA GLY A 267 -0.07 20.13 9.60
C GLY A 267 -0.71 19.33 8.47
N ILE A 268 -1.61 20.00 7.76
CA ILE A 268 -2.12 19.52 6.48
C ILE A 268 -1.00 19.74 5.45
N ILE A 269 -0.62 18.68 4.76
CA ILE A 269 0.22 18.76 3.56
C ILE A 269 -0.64 18.54 2.33
N ASP A 270 -0.14 19.05 1.23
CA ASP A 270 -0.75 18.82 -0.07
C ASP A 270 -0.10 17.59 -0.70
N GLU A 271 -0.94 16.72 -1.24
CA GLU A 271 -0.56 15.60 -2.09
C GLU A 271 -1.21 15.82 -3.46
N LEU A 272 -0.62 15.24 -4.50
CA LEU A 272 -1.16 15.28 -5.85
C LEU A 272 -1.90 13.98 -6.15
N LEU A 273 -3.02 14.15 -6.82
CA LEU A 273 -3.74 13.10 -7.51
C LEU A 273 -3.76 13.44 -8.99
N ILE A 274 -3.34 12.52 -9.83
CA ILE A 274 -3.00 12.78 -11.22
C ILE A 274 -3.78 11.79 -12.10
N THR A 275 -4.49 12.27 -13.11
CA THR A 275 -5.40 11.44 -13.93
C THR A 275 -5.17 11.63 -15.43
N SER A 276 -5.21 10.53 -16.20
CA SER A 276 -5.15 10.54 -17.67
C SER A 276 -6.50 10.75 -18.36
N PHE A 277 -7.58 10.80 -17.59
CA PHE A 277 -8.95 10.79 -18.06
C PHE A 277 -9.79 11.85 -17.35
N ASP A 278 -10.96 12.12 -17.93
CA ASP A 278 -12.00 12.95 -17.34
C ASP A 278 -13.11 12.11 -16.73
N ASN A 279 -13.73 12.63 -15.67
CA ASN A 279 -14.84 11.98 -14.98
C ASN A 279 -16.20 12.36 -15.53
#